data_AF-A0A959P108-F1
#
_entry.id   AF-A0A959P108-F1
#
_cell.length_a   1.000
_cell.length_b   1.000
_cell.length_c   1.000
_cell.angle_alpha   90.00
_cell.angle_beta   90.00
_cell.angle_gamma   90.00
#
_symmetry.space_group_name_H-M   'P 1'
#
loop_
_entity.id
_entity.type
_entity.pdbx_description
1 polymer ?
#
loop_
_entity_poly.entity_id
_entity_poly.type
_entity_poly.pdbx_seq_one_letter_code
_entity_poly.pdbx_strand_id
1 'polypeptide(L)'
;KLIIHYRDIRQCEKDFSVLFDLEIKKSFYEKLNSILRNTDYSIISSAIKKDKYVRKFGKLVDDVYEVSLSSIIERAIYYLMEKEASPKSLNIKIEKRGKKEDRKLKNHFFILRDRGSSFITAEKIKNYYSEIEFIDKKDDIVGLQISDLVAYPIARYIIDPKRANPAYEVISNKLFIQNKKRYGIKIFP
;
A
#
# COMPACT_ATOMS: atom_id res chain seq x y z
N LYS A 1 1.40 22.89 8.94
CA LYS A 1 2.19 21.69 8.54
C LYS A 1 1.58 21.15 7.26
N LEU A 2 2.36 20.93 6.20
CA LEU A 2 1.86 20.46 4.91
C LEU A 2 1.82 18.92 4.92
N ILE A 3 0.70 18.33 4.48
CA ILE A 3 0.53 16.87 4.40
C ILE A 3 0.40 16.50 2.93
N ILE A 4 1.25 15.58 2.49
CA ILE A 4 1.25 15.11 1.11
C ILE A 4 0.02 14.23 0.86
N HIS A 5 -0.75 14.61 -0.14
CA HIS A 5 -1.87 13.82 -0.65
C HIS A 5 -1.79 13.81 -2.17
N TYR A 6 -1.69 12.62 -2.77
CA TYR A 6 -1.51 12.44 -4.21
C TYR A 6 -2.58 13.15 -5.02
N ARG A 7 -3.84 13.07 -4.58
CA ARG A 7 -4.97 13.73 -5.24
C ARG A 7 -4.80 15.25 -5.25
N ASP A 8 -4.46 15.85 -4.11
CA ASP A 8 -4.33 17.31 -3.99
C ASP A 8 -3.16 17.82 -4.84
N ILE A 9 -2.03 17.09 -4.86
CA ILE A 9 -0.89 17.37 -5.75
C ILE A 9 -1.31 17.31 -7.23
N ARG A 10 -2.01 16.25 -7.63
CA ARG A 10 -2.39 16.03 -9.02
C ARG A 10 -3.41 17.06 -9.51
N GLN A 11 -4.35 17.45 -8.64
CA GLN A 11 -5.40 18.42 -8.96
C GLN A 11 -4.95 19.87 -8.73
N CYS A 12 -3.73 20.09 -8.20
CA CYS A 12 -3.24 21.40 -7.78
C CYS A 12 -4.22 22.10 -6.82
N GLU A 13 -4.75 21.36 -5.85
CA GLU A 13 -5.73 21.86 -4.89
C GLU A 13 -5.08 22.24 -3.55
N LYS A 14 -5.75 23.10 -2.78
CA LYS A 14 -5.32 23.57 -1.46
C LYS A 14 -3.91 24.17 -1.50
N ASP A 15 -3.02 23.71 -0.63
CA ASP A 15 -1.62 24.12 -0.53
C ASP A 15 -0.79 23.79 -1.79
N PHE A 16 -1.32 22.96 -2.71
CA PHE A 16 -0.66 22.59 -3.97
C PHE A 16 -1.11 23.44 -5.16
N SER A 17 -1.91 24.49 -4.94
CA SER A 17 -2.26 25.48 -5.99
C SER A 17 -1.03 26.17 -6.58
N VAL A 18 0.07 26.29 -5.82
CA VAL A 18 1.34 26.81 -6.34
C VAL A 18 1.91 25.96 -7.51
N LEU A 19 1.49 24.70 -7.65
CA LEU A 19 1.88 23.82 -8.76
C LEU A 19 1.16 24.14 -10.08
N PHE A 20 0.38 25.23 -10.16
CA PHE A 20 -0.03 25.81 -11.44
C PHE A 20 1.15 26.48 -12.16
N ASP A 21 2.16 26.95 -11.43
CA ASP A 21 3.43 27.37 -12.00
C ASP A 21 4.22 26.15 -12.47
N LEU A 22 4.58 26.12 -13.76
CA LEU A 22 5.21 24.96 -14.40
C LEU A 22 6.66 24.73 -13.93
N GLU A 23 7.40 25.78 -13.60
CA GLU A 23 8.78 25.66 -13.12
C GLU A 23 8.79 25.14 -11.68
N ILE A 24 7.89 25.67 -10.83
CA ILE A 24 7.70 25.16 -9.47
C ILE A 24 7.25 23.70 -9.52
N LYS A 25 6.29 23.37 -10.39
CA LYS A 25 5.79 22.01 -10.56
C LYS A 25 6.89 21.05 -10.99
N LYS A 26 7.70 21.43 -11.98
CA LYS A 26 8.83 20.62 -12.44
C LYS A 26 9.82 20.36 -11.31
N SER A 27 10.28 21.42 -10.63
CA SER A 27 11.19 21.30 -9.49
C SER A 27 10.63 20.42 -8.37
N PHE A 28 9.34 20.55 -8.07
CA PHE A 28 8.64 19.74 -7.07
C PHE A 28 8.67 18.25 -7.43
N TYR A 29 8.27 17.88 -8.65
CA TYR A 29 8.27 16.48 -9.08
C TYR A 29 9.66 15.88 -9.19
N GLU A 30 10.67 16.65 -9.61
CA GLU A 30 12.07 16.18 -9.64
C GLU A 30 12.55 15.78 -8.24
N LYS A 31 12.31 16.64 -7.24
CA LYS A 31 12.65 16.36 -5.84
C LYS A 31 11.85 15.19 -5.27
N LEU A 32 10.54 15.15 -5.52
CA LEU A 32 9.66 14.06 -5.07
C LEU A 32 10.12 12.71 -5.64
N ASN A 33 10.40 12.66 -6.94
CA ASN A 33 10.89 11.45 -7.60
C ASN A 33 12.25 11.02 -7.07
N SER A 34 13.14 11.97 -6.76
CA SER A 34 14.43 11.68 -6.12
C SER A 34 14.24 11.01 -4.75
N ILE A 35 13.35 11.54 -3.91
CA ILE A 35 13.03 10.97 -2.59
C ILE A 35 12.47 9.55 -2.73
N LEU A 36 11.49 9.36 -3.62
CA LEU A 36 10.87 8.04 -3.83
C LEU A 36 11.87 7.02 -4.39
N ARG A 37 12.84 7.45 -5.19
CA ARG A 37 13.87 6.57 -5.75
C ARG A 37 14.94 6.20 -4.74
N ASN A 38 15.41 7.16 -3.95
CA ASN A 38 16.62 7.02 -3.15
C ASN A 38 16.37 6.56 -1.71
N THR A 39 15.16 6.74 -1.17
CA THR A 39 14.81 6.26 0.18
C THR A 39 14.80 4.72 0.23
N ASP A 40 15.28 4.14 1.32
CA ASP A 40 15.22 2.69 1.54
C ASP A 40 13.85 2.25 2.05
N TYR A 41 13.08 1.57 1.19
CA TYR A 41 11.80 0.96 1.51
C TYR A 41 11.44 -0.08 0.44
N SER A 42 10.50 -0.96 0.79
CA SER A 42 9.93 -1.95 -0.13
C SER A 42 8.43 -1.74 -0.26
N ILE A 43 7.90 -1.98 -1.46
CA ILE A 43 6.49 -1.85 -1.79
C ILE A 43 5.85 -3.24 -1.91
N ILE A 44 4.79 -3.43 -1.14
CA ILE A 44 3.85 -4.54 -1.25
C ILE A 44 2.47 -3.93 -1.50
N SER A 45 1.79 -4.39 -2.55
CA SER A 45 0.50 -3.87 -2.97
C SER A 45 -0.49 -4.99 -3.29
N SER A 46 -1.76 -4.69 -3.07
CA SER A 46 -2.90 -5.53 -3.44
C SER A 46 -3.84 -4.72 -4.31
N ALA A 47 -4.29 -5.32 -5.42
CA ALA A 47 -5.23 -4.74 -6.34
C ALA A 47 -6.34 -5.73 -6.67
N ILE A 48 -7.57 -5.24 -6.78
CA ILE A 48 -8.75 -6.05 -7.08
C ILE A 48 -9.42 -5.49 -8.33
N LYS A 49 -9.54 -6.31 -9.39
CA LYS A 49 -10.23 -5.93 -10.63
C LYS A 49 -11.74 -6.14 -10.45
N LYS A 50 -12.42 -5.21 -9.77
CA LYS A 50 -13.83 -5.35 -9.34
C LYS A 50 -14.78 -5.95 -10.40
N ASP A 51 -14.61 -5.61 -11.67
CA ASP A 51 -15.39 -6.16 -12.79
C ASP A 51 -15.20 -7.68 -12.97
N LYS A 52 -13.97 -8.17 -12.87
CA LYS A 52 -13.63 -9.60 -12.94
C LYS A 52 -14.01 -10.31 -11.64
N TYR A 53 -13.84 -9.67 -10.50
CA TYR A 53 -14.20 -10.24 -9.19
C TYR A 53 -15.68 -10.55 -9.15
N VAL A 54 -16.51 -9.56 -9.51
CA VAL A 54 -17.96 -9.71 -9.44
C VAL A 54 -18.46 -10.76 -10.42
N ARG A 55 -17.87 -10.85 -11.61
CA ARG A 55 -18.20 -11.91 -12.58
C ARG A 55 -17.84 -13.31 -12.08
N LYS A 56 -16.78 -13.45 -11.30
CA LYS A 56 -16.28 -14.75 -10.85
C LYS A 56 -16.92 -15.23 -9.55
N PHE A 57 -17.17 -14.33 -8.62
CA PHE A 57 -17.58 -14.64 -7.24
C PHE A 57 -18.96 -14.06 -6.85
N GLY A 58 -19.62 -13.33 -7.75
CA GLY A 58 -20.88 -12.63 -7.46
C GLY A 58 -20.68 -11.26 -6.79
N LYS A 59 -21.74 -10.68 -6.20
CA LYS A 59 -21.59 -9.45 -5.40
C LYS A 59 -20.48 -9.65 -4.37
N LEU A 60 -19.64 -8.63 -4.16
CA LEU A 60 -18.56 -8.64 -3.18
C LEU A 60 -19.07 -9.11 -1.80
N VAL A 61 -18.89 -10.40 -1.50
CA VAL A 61 -19.27 -11.01 -0.21
C VAL A 61 -18.28 -10.55 0.87
N ASP A 62 -17.00 -10.52 0.51
CA ASP A 62 -15.91 -10.03 1.35
C ASP A 62 -15.61 -8.55 1.06
N ASP A 63 -15.22 -7.82 2.10
CA ASP A 63 -14.75 -6.46 1.92
C ASP A 63 -13.43 -6.46 1.12
N VAL A 64 -13.35 -5.70 0.04
CA VAL A 64 -12.12 -5.57 -0.77
C VAL A 64 -10.90 -5.16 0.08
N TYR A 65 -11.14 -4.47 1.20
CA TYR A 65 -10.11 -4.09 2.15
C TYR A 65 -9.64 -5.25 3.03
N GLU A 66 -10.54 -6.16 3.42
CA GLU A 66 -10.21 -7.36 4.21
C GLU A 66 -9.33 -8.30 3.38
N VAL A 67 -9.74 -8.59 2.14
CA VAL A 67 -8.97 -9.39 1.19
C VAL A 67 -7.59 -8.78 0.93
N SER A 68 -7.54 -7.46 0.74
CA SER A 68 -6.28 -6.76 0.51
C SER A 68 -5.37 -6.77 1.72
N LEU A 69 -5.92 -6.57 2.93
CA LEU A 69 -5.15 -6.60 4.16
C LEU A 69 -4.53 -7.98 4.40
N SER A 70 -5.30 -9.06 4.24
CA SER A 70 -4.77 -10.42 4.36
C SER A 70 -3.61 -10.65 3.40
N SER A 71 -3.76 -10.28 2.13
CA SER A 71 -2.69 -10.45 1.16
C SER A 71 -1.45 -9.60 1.46
N ILE A 72 -1.62 -8.39 1.97
CA ILE A 72 -0.50 -7.52 2.33
C ILE A 72 0.26 -8.10 3.51
N ILE A 73 -0.44 -8.57 4.56
CA ILE A 73 0.18 -9.14 5.76
C ILE A 73 0.95 -10.42 5.42
N GLU A 74 0.35 -11.32 4.64
CA GLU A 74 1.01 -12.55 4.19
C GLU A 74 2.35 -12.22 3.52
N ARG A 75 2.34 -11.31 2.56
CA ARG A 75 3.55 -10.90 1.82
C ARG A 75 4.54 -10.14 2.69
N ALA A 76 4.07 -9.32 3.63
CA ALA A 76 4.93 -8.62 4.58
C ALA A 76 5.68 -9.62 5.48
N ILE A 77 5.01 -10.68 5.95
CA ILE A 77 5.68 -11.71 6.73
C ILE A 77 6.67 -12.50 5.87
N TYR A 78 6.31 -12.86 4.63
CA TYR A 78 7.27 -13.49 3.71
C TYR A 78 8.49 -12.61 3.44
N TYR A 79 8.30 -11.30 3.29
CA TYR A 79 9.40 -10.34 3.17
C TYR A 79 10.30 -10.35 4.41
N LEU A 80 9.72 -10.31 5.61
CA LEU A 80 10.48 -10.36 6.86
C LEU A 80 11.19 -11.70 7.08
N MET A 81 10.61 -12.81 6.64
CA MET A 81 11.24 -14.13 6.68
C MET A 81 12.51 -14.20 5.84
N GLU A 82 12.50 -13.58 4.65
CA GLU A 82 13.65 -13.56 3.73
C GLU A 82 14.80 -12.69 4.23
N LYS A 83 14.51 -11.68 5.04
CA LYS A 83 15.53 -10.74 5.54
C LYS A 83 16.33 -11.25 6.74
N GLU A 84 16.04 -12.46 7.25
CA GLU A 84 16.72 -13.11 8.40
C GLU A 84 16.95 -12.22 9.65
N ALA A 85 16.27 -11.08 9.75
CA ALA A 85 16.51 -10.09 10.79
C ALA A 85 15.76 -10.46 12.08
N SER A 86 16.49 -10.50 13.19
CA SER A 86 15.96 -10.51 14.57
C SER A 86 16.15 -9.11 15.19
N PRO A 87 15.23 -8.61 16.05
CA PRO A 87 13.91 -9.14 16.38
C PRO A 87 12.85 -8.77 15.32
N LYS A 88 11.86 -9.66 15.22
CA LYS A 88 10.84 -9.76 14.17
C LYS A 88 9.55 -9.08 14.63
N SER A 89 9.49 -7.76 14.62
CA SER A 89 8.26 -7.02 14.91
C SER A 89 7.70 -6.34 13.66
N LEU A 90 6.41 -6.52 13.44
CA LEU A 90 5.62 -5.89 12.40
C LEU A 90 4.60 -4.99 13.07
N ASN A 91 4.87 -3.68 12.99
CA ASN A 91 3.94 -2.62 13.36
C ASN A 91 3.19 -2.16 12.11
N ILE A 92 1.87 -2.24 12.14
CA ILE A 92 1.02 -1.93 10.99
C ILE A 92 0.28 -0.63 11.27
N LYS A 93 0.58 0.41 10.49
CA LYS A 93 -0.15 1.69 10.53
C LYS A 93 -1.10 1.77 9.35
N ILE A 94 -2.38 2.03 9.61
CA ILE A 94 -3.44 2.10 8.60
C ILE A 94 -4.10 3.48 8.68
N GLU A 95 -4.26 4.16 7.54
CA GLU A 95 -5.03 5.40 7.48
C GLU A 95 -6.51 5.14 7.77
N LYS A 96 -7.09 5.91 8.71
CA LYS A 96 -8.51 5.83 9.08
C LYS A 96 -9.43 6.13 7.89
N ARG A 97 -10.57 5.45 7.87
CA ARG A 97 -11.62 5.64 6.86
C ARG A 97 -12.99 5.99 7.46
N GLY A 98 -13.17 5.70 8.73
CA GLY A 98 -14.44 5.88 9.42
C GLY A 98 -14.61 4.82 10.51
N LYS A 99 -15.30 5.19 11.60
CA LYS A 99 -15.40 4.32 12.79
C LYS A 99 -15.90 2.91 12.49
N LYS A 100 -16.84 2.77 11.53
CA LYS A 100 -17.42 1.48 11.16
C LYS A 100 -16.43 0.65 10.33
N GLU A 101 -15.83 1.26 9.32
CA GLU A 101 -14.85 0.66 8.41
C GLU A 101 -13.59 0.23 9.17
N ASP A 102 -13.08 1.10 10.05
CA ASP A 102 -11.89 0.86 10.87
C ASP A 102 -12.13 -0.30 11.84
N ARG A 103 -13.30 -0.33 12.51
CA ARG A 103 -13.68 -1.44 13.41
C ARG A 103 -13.80 -2.76 12.65
N LYS A 104 -14.41 -2.74 11.46
CA LYS A 104 -14.55 -3.93 10.62
C LYS A 104 -13.17 -4.49 10.23
N LEU A 105 -12.28 -3.63 9.73
CA LEU A 105 -10.94 -4.03 9.31
C LEU A 105 -10.08 -4.51 10.49
N LYS A 106 -10.21 -3.88 11.67
CA LYS A 106 -9.56 -4.31 12.91
C LYS A 106 -10.03 -5.71 13.34
N ASN A 107 -11.34 -5.98 13.28
CA ASN A 107 -11.88 -7.31 13.60
C ASN A 107 -11.34 -8.37 12.63
N HIS A 108 -11.33 -8.07 11.33
CA HIS A 108 -10.75 -8.98 10.33
C HIS A 108 -9.28 -9.27 10.59
N PHE A 109 -8.50 -8.25 10.94
CA PHE A 109 -7.10 -8.43 11.33
C PHE A 109 -6.96 -9.41 12.50
N PHE A 110 -7.77 -9.29 13.55
CA PHE A 110 -7.70 -10.21 14.70
C PHE A 110 -8.08 -11.64 14.31
N ILE A 111 -9.09 -11.83 13.46
CA ILE A 111 -9.44 -13.15 12.93
C ILE A 111 -8.24 -13.75 12.18
N LEU A 112 -7.62 -12.97 11.29
CA LEU A 112 -6.45 -13.39 10.53
C LEU A 112 -5.28 -13.75 11.46
N ARG A 113 -5.00 -12.94 12.49
CA ARG A 113 -3.95 -13.21 13.48
C ARG A 113 -4.21 -14.52 14.24
N ASP A 114 -5.46 -14.76 14.64
CA ASP A 114 -5.78 -15.87 15.53
C ASP A 114 -5.98 -17.20 14.80
N ARG A 115 -6.38 -17.16 13.52
CA ARG A 115 -6.64 -18.36 12.70
C ARG A 115 -5.61 -18.60 11.60
N GLY A 116 -4.83 -17.59 11.24
CA GLY A 116 -3.99 -17.63 10.04
C GLY A 116 -4.82 -17.46 8.77
N SER A 117 -4.17 -17.72 7.64
CA SER A 117 -4.80 -17.84 6.32
C SER A 117 -4.41 -19.17 5.67
N SER A 118 -4.90 -19.42 4.45
CA SER A 118 -4.46 -20.56 3.65
C SER A 118 -2.96 -20.55 3.30
N PHE A 119 -2.28 -19.41 3.46
CA PHE A 119 -0.87 -19.25 3.11
C PHE A 119 0.04 -19.07 4.33
N ILE A 120 -0.48 -18.68 5.49
CA ILE A 120 0.34 -18.45 6.68
C ILE A 120 -0.38 -18.90 7.96
N THR A 121 0.34 -19.58 8.84
CA THR A 121 -0.23 -20.06 10.10
C THR A 121 -0.41 -18.92 11.10
N ALA A 122 -1.38 -19.07 12.01
CA ALA A 122 -1.61 -18.12 13.11
C ALA A 122 -0.34 -17.91 13.95
N GLU A 123 0.38 -19.00 14.24
CA GLU A 123 1.65 -18.96 14.97
C GLU A 123 2.68 -18.07 14.27
N LYS A 124 2.85 -18.22 12.94
CA LYS A 124 3.75 -17.37 12.17
C LYS A 124 3.32 -15.90 12.24
N ILE A 125 2.03 -15.58 12.12
CA ILE A 125 1.60 -14.17 12.25
C ILE A 125 1.94 -13.64 13.64
N LYS A 126 1.62 -14.38 14.70
CA LYS A 126 1.87 -13.97 16.09
C LYS A 126 3.36 -13.80 16.41
N ASN A 127 4.24 -14.62 15.81
CA ASN A 127 5.68 -14.53 16.01
C ASN A 127 6.31 -13.25 15.43
N TYR A 128 5.67 -12.66 14.41
CA TYR A 128 6.15 -11.43 13.77
C TYR A 128 5.40 -10.19 14.22
N TYR A 129 4.15 -10.31 14.64
CA TYR A 129 3.26 -9.16 14.79
C TYR A 129 3.32 -8.54 16.18
N SER A 130 3.29 -7.20 16.21
CA SER A 130 3.25 -6.43 17.46
C SER A 130 1.95 -5.65 17.63
N GLU A 131 1.57 -4.81 16.67
CA GLU A 131 0.38 -3.96 16.78
C GLU A 131 -0.18 -3.43 15.43
N ILE A 132 -1.47 -3.09 15.43
CA ILE A 132 -2.20 -2.45 14.33
C ILE A 132 -2.81 -1.17 14.87
N GLU A 133 -2.41 -0.06 14.26
CA GLU A 133 -2.79 1.27 14.68
C GLU A 133 -3.51 1.97 13.53
N PHE A 134 -4.68 2.53 13.83
CA PHE A 134 -5.43 3.35 12.89
C PHE A 134 -5.07 4.81 13.13
N ILE A 135 -4.55 5.46 12.10
CA ILE A 135 -3.93 6.79 12.16
C ILE A 135 -4.79 7.80 11.41
N ASP A 136 -4.97 8.99 11.97
CA ASP A 136 -5.60 10.07 11.22
C ASP A 136 -4.61 10.65 10.21
N LYS A 137 -5.09 11.02 9.01
CA LYS A 137 -4.24 11.64 7.98
C LYS A 137 -3.45 12.85 8.51
N LYS A 138 -4.05 13.60 9.44
CA LYS A 138 -3.47 14.80 10.09
C LYS A 138 -2.25 14.50 10.98
N ASP A 139 -2.01 13.25 11.34
CA ASP A 139 -0.92 12.84 12.22
C ASP A 139 0.44 12.80 11.48
N ASP A 140 0.45 13.09 10.18
CA ASP A 140 1.65 13.34 9.36
C ASP A 140 2.67 12.19 9.39
N ILE A 141 2.19 10.96 9.24
CA ILE A 141 3.04 9.78 9.14
C ILE A 141 3.60 9.66 7.71
N VAL A 142 4.92 9.78 7.58
CA VAL A 142 5.65 9.72 6.30
C VAL A 142 5.34 8.43 5.53
N GLY A 143 5.31 7.29 6.20
CA GLY A 143 5.00 6.00 5.55
C GLY A 143 3.60 5.94 4.92
N LEU A 144 2.60 6.60 5.52
CA LEU A 144 1.26 6.69 4.94
C LEU A 144 1.25 7.61 3.71
N GLN A 145 1.99 8.71 3.75
CA GLN A 145 2.13 9.62 2.62
C GLN A 145 2.83 8.95 1.43
N ILE A 146 3.92 8.20 1.69
CA ILE A 146 4.58 7.40 0.66
C ILE A 146 3.60 6.35 0.09
N SER A 147 2.85 5.67 0.96
CA SER A 147 1.86 4.66 0.53
C SER A 147 0.79 5.25 -0.41
N ASP A 148 0.29 6.46 -0.11
CA ASP A 148 -0.66 7.19 -0.96
C ASP A 148 -0.05 7.56 -2.33
N LEU A 149 1.19 8.07 -2.32
CA LEU A 149 1.91 8.45 -3.54
C LEU A 149 2.16 7.29 -4.50
N VAL A 150 2.47 6.09 -3.97
CA VAL A 150 2.80 4.92 -4.80
C VAL A 150 1.57 4.15 -5.29
N ALA A 151 0.43 4.26 -4.59
CA ALA A 151 -0.77 3.49 -4.89
C ALA A 151 -1.32 3.77 -6.30
N TYR A 152 -1.42 5.05 -6.69
CA TYR A 152 -2.00 5.41 -7.98
C TYR A 152 -1.11 5.02 -9.19
N PRO A 153 0.21 5.28 -9.21
CA PRO A 153 1.09 4.78 -10.27
C PRO A 153 1.01 3.27 -10.46
N ILE A 154 0.92 2.49 -9.37
CA ILE A 154 0.73 1.04 -9.41
C ILE A 154 -0.63 0.68 -10.01
N ALA A 155 -1.71 1.31 -9.55
CA ALA A 155 -3.05 1.07 -10.08
C ALA A 155 -3.12 1.34 -11.59
N ARG A 156 -2.49 2.43 -12.05
CA ARG A 156 -2.40 2.78 -13.48
C ARG A 156 -1.67 1.73 -14.30
N TYR A 157 -0.53 1.25 -13.80
CA TYR A 157 0.20 0.15 -14.43
C TYR A 157 -0.65 -1.13 -14.53
N ILE A 158 -1.45 -1.45 -13.51
CA ILE A 158 -2.31 -2.65 -13.51
C ILE A 158 -3.49 -2.54 -14.48
N ILE A 159 -4.03 -1.32 -14.65
CA ILE A 159 -5.14 -1.02 -15.56
C ILE A 159 -4.66 -1.07 -17.01
N ASP A 160 -3.55 -0.39 -17.31
CA ASP A 160 -3.02 -0.25 -18.65
C ASP A 160 -1.48 -0.29 -18.64
N PRO A 161 -0.88 -1.50 -18.70
CA PRO A 161 0.57 -1.67 -18.62
C PRO A 161 1.35 -1.08 -19.80
N LYS A 162 0.69 -0.82 -20.94
CA LYS A 162 1.34 -0.33 -22.16
C LYS A 162 1.45 1.20 -22.17
N ARG A 163 0.63 1.88 -21.38
CA ARG A 163 0.62 3.35 -21.31
C ARG A 163 1.80 3.87 -20.51
N ALA A 164 2.47 4.89 -21.06
CA ALA A 164 3.56 5.58 -20.39
C ALA A 164 3.17 5.99 -18.96
N ASN A 165 4.03 5.65 -18.00
CA ASN A 165 3.79 5.90 -16.58
C ASN A 165 5.12 6.21 -15.86
N PRO A 166 5.66 7.42 -16.05
CA PRO A 166 6.96 7.81 -15.47
C PRO A 166 6.99 7.68 -13.94
N ALA A 167 5.87 7.93 -13.27
CA ALA A 167 5.76 7.77 -11.81
C ALA A 167 5.92 6.31 -11.38
N TYR A 168 5.42 5.35 -12.15
CA TYR A 168 5.63 3.93 -11.88
C TYR A 168 7.07 3.51 -12.13
N GLU A 169 7.71 4.02 -13.19
CA GLU A 169 9.12 3.74 -13.49
C GLU A 169 10.03 4.11 -12.30
N VAL A 170 9.77 5.26 -11.65
CA VAL A 170 10.50 5.73 -10.45
C VAL A 170 10.46 4.73 -9.29
N ILE A 171 9.33 4.03 -9.10
CA ILE A 171 9.11 3.16 -7.93
C ILE A 171 9.14 1.66 -8.26
N SER A 172 9.22 1.30 -9.54
CA SER A 172 9.05 -0.09 -10.00
C SER A 172 10.11 -1.04 -9.43
N ASN A 173 11.32 -0.54 -9.17
CA ASN A 173 12.41 -1.27 -8.53
C ASN A 173 12.26 -1.42 -7.01
N LYS A 174 11.30 -0.71 -6.39
CA LYS A 174 10.97 -0.83 -4.95
C LYS A 174 9.95 -1.93 -4.68
N LEU A 175 9.27 -2.45 -5.71
CA LEU A 175 8.34 -3.57 -5.55
C LEU A 175 9.06 -4.79 -5.03
N PHE A 176 8.51 -5.44 -3.99
CA PHE A 176 9.11 -6.64 -3.43
C PHE A 176 9.28 -7.74 -4.50
N ILE A 177 10.50 -8.29 -4.60
CA ILE A 177 10.82 -9.41 -5.48
C ILE A 177 11.33 -10.53 -4.58
N GLN A 178 10.78 -11.72 -4.77
CA GLN A 178 11.26 -12.94 -4.13
C GLN A 178 11.44 -14.01 -5.21
N ASN A 179 12.58 -14.70 -5.20
CA ASN A 179 12.90 -15.76 -6.17
C ASN A 179 12.68 -15.34 -7.63
N LYS A 180 13.10 -14.13 -8.01
CA LYS A 180 12.93 -13.52 -9.35
C LYS A 180 11.47 -13.34 -9.80
N LYS A 181 10.48 -13.53 -8.91
CA LYS A 181 9.07 -13.24 -9.17
C LYS A 181 8.68 -11.95 -8.44
N ARG A 182 7.86 -11.12 -9.10
CA ARG A 182 7.33 -9.88 -8.51
C ARG A 182 6.25 -10.22 -7.48
N TYR A 183 6.63 -10.29 -6.21
CA TYR A 183 5.71 -10.45 -5.10
C TYR A 183 5.19 -9.09 -4.56
N GLY A 184 5.64 -7.95 -5.10
CA GLY A 184 5.20 -6.63 -4.70
C GLY A 184 3.80 -6.25 -5.19
N ILE A 185 3.19 -7.02 -6.09
CA ILE A 185 1.83 -6.79 -6.59
C ILE A 185 1.02 -8.09 -6.55
N LYS A 186 -0.02 -8.16 -5.72
CA LYS A 186 -1.10 -9.15 -5.83
C LYS A 186 -2.24 -8.55 -6.65
N ILE A 187 -2.68 -9.26 -7.69
CA ILE A 187 -3.88 -8.89 -8.45
C ILE A 187 -4.92 -9.99 -8.23
N PHE A 188 -6.02 -9.65 -7.61
CA PHE A 188 -7.20 -10.48 -7.55
C PHE A 188 -8.05 -10.25 -8.81
N PRO A 189 -8.60 -11.32 -9.41
CA PRO A 189 -9.61 -11.17 -10.44
C PRO A 189 -10.77 -10.41 -9.82
#